data_AF-K1SG08-F1
#
_entry.id   AF-K1SG08-F1
#
_cell.length_a   1.000
_cell.length_b   1.000
_cell.length_c   1.000
_cell.angle_alpha   90.00
_cell.angle_beta   90.00
_cell.angle_gamma   90.00
#
_symmetry.space_group_name_H-M   'P 1'
#
loop_
_entity.id
_entity.type
_entity.pdbx_description
1 polymer ?
#
loop_
_entity_poly.entity_id
_entity_poly.type
_entity_poly.pdbx_seq_one_letter_code
_entity_poly.pdbx_strand_id
1 'polypeptide(L)'
;MPKLILRCNYLKNSPPAHLANYINYIGTREGVEKVGSTTSSLPATDRQKSLIEDILAKIPDANRMHEYHDYIQRPTRENASEFITQALENNLDIIAKKKIIWIIWQTDRE
;
A
#
# COMPACT_ATOMS: atom_id res chain seq x y z
N MET A 1 24.50 -4.76 -7.24
CA MET A 1 23.40 -5.37 -6.47
C MET A 1 23.99 -5.97 -5.19
N PRO A 2 23.42 -5.69 -4.00
CA PRO A 2 23.85 -6.33 -2.76
C PRO A 2 23.59 -7.85 -2.81
N LYS A 3 24.46 -8.65 -2.19
CA LYS A 3 24.33 -10.12 -2.10
C LYS A 3 24.50 -10.56 -0.65
N LEU A 4 23.56 -11.36 -0.15
CA LEU A 4 23.71 -12.04 1.14
C LEU A 4 24.46 -13.36 0.93
N ILE A 5 25.62 -13.52 1.57
CA ILE A 5 26.38 -14.76 1.54
C ILE A 5 26.16 -15.49 2.86
N LEU A 6 25.42 -16.60 2.84
CA LEU A 6 25.20 -17.47 3.99
C LEU A 6 26.20 -18.63 3.98
N ARG A 7 27.01 -18.75 5.04
CA ARG A 7 27.88 -19.92 5.28
C ARG A 7 27.25 -20.78 6.38
N CYS A 8 26.53 -21.82 6.01
CA CYS A 8 25.92 -22.77 6.95
C CYS A 8 26.22 -24.22 6.54
N ASN A 9 27.09 -24.90 7.29
CA ASN A 9 27.49 -26.28 6.99
C ASN A 9 26.33 -27.28 7.11
N TYR A 10 25.31 -26.97 7.92
CA TYR A 10 24.12 -27.80 8.11
C TYR A 10 23.18 -27.80 6.91
N LEU A 11 23.27 -26.80 6.03
CA LEU A 11 22.43 -26.68 4.83
C LEU A 11 23.13 -27.15 3.54
N LYS A 12 24.38 -27.63 3.63
CA LYS A 12 25.24 -27.95 2.47
C LYS A 12 24.62 -28.97 1.50
N ASN A 13 23.83 -29.91 2.00
CA ASN A 13 23.17 -30.97 1.22
C ASN A 13 21.65 -30.98 1.40
N SER A 14 21.06 -29.88 1.91
CA SER A 14 19.62 -29.84 2.17
C SER A 14 18.81 -29.68 0.88
N PRO A 15 17.57 -30.19 0.83
CA PRO A 15 16.67 -29.94 -0.29
C PRO A 15 16.46 -28.43 -0.51
N PRO A 16 16.25 -27.96 -1.75
CA PRO A 16 16.02 -26.54 -2.04
C PRO A 16 14.89 -25.91 -1.22
N ALA A 17 13.84 -26.68 -0.93
CA ALA A 17 12.73 -26.25 -0.06
C ALA A 17 13.19 -25.89 1.36
N HIS A 18 14.18 -26.59 1.93
CA HIS A 18 14.69 -26.29 3.27
C HIS A 18 15.45 -24.96 3.30
N LEU A 19 16.20 -24.65 2.23
CA LEU A 19 16.89 -23.37 2.10
C LEU A 19 15.87 -22.23 1.99
N ALA A 20 14.82 -22.40 1.17
CA ALA A 20 13.74 -21.42 1.06
C ALA A 20 13.02 -21.22 2.41
N ASN A 21 12.70 -22.31 3.11
CA ASN A 21 12.07 -22.24 4.44
C ASN A 21 12.96 -21.54 5.46
N TYR A 22 14.28 -21.79 5.45
CA TYR A 22 15.23 -21.12 6.32
C TYR A 22 15.29 -19.62 6.04
N ILE A 23 15.36 -19.22 4.76
CA ILE A 23 15.34 -17.80 4.35
C ILE A 23 14.02 -17.12 4.76
N ASN A 24 12.89 -17.81 4.57
CA ASN A 24 11.59 -17.30 5.00
C ASN A 24 11.53 -17.14 6.52
N TYR A 25 12.03 -18.12 7.28
CA TYR A 25 12.07 -18.07 8.74
C TYR A 25 12.90 -16.88 9.23
N ILE A 26 14.12 -16.68 8.73
CA ILE A 26 14.95 -15.53 9.13
C ILE A 26 14.32 -14.19 8.76
N GLY A 27 13.52 -14.12 7.70
CA GLY A 27 12.85 -12.89 7.27
C GLY A 27 11.52 -12.60 7.98
N THR A 28 10.90 -13.61 8.58
CA THR A 28 9.55 -13.50 9.17
C THR A 28 9.49 -13.74 10.68
N ARG A 29 10.59 -14.20 11.30
CA ARG A 29 10.63 -14.45 12.74
C ARG A 29 10.30 -13.19 13.55
N GLU A 30 9.77 -13.42 14.75
CA GLU A 30 9.51 -12.37 15.73
C GLU A 30 10.79 -11.59 16.05
N GLY A 31 10.69 -10.26 16.14
CA GLY A 31 11.81 -9.36 16.42
C GLY A 31 12.73 -9.03 15.24
N VAL A 32 12.44 -9.51 14.02
CA VAL A 32 13.13 -9.01 12.82
C VAL A 32 12.59 -7.64 12.43
N GLU A 33 13.51 -6.70 12.25
CA GLU A 33 13.23 -5.41 11.65
C GLU A 33 12.83 -5.62 10.18
N LYS A 34 11.54 -5.45 9.90
CA LYS A 34 11.02 -5.49 8.55
C LYS A 34 11.28 -4.15 7.91
N VAL A 35 11.88 -4.15 6.72
CA VAL A 35 11.96 -2.92 5.92
C VAL A 35 10.53 -2.46 5.67
N GLY A 36 10.20 -1.24 6.09
CA GLY A 36 8.91 -0.63 5.81
C GLY A 36 8.65 -0.67 4.31
N SER A 37 7.42 -1.01 3.91
CA SER A 37 7.08 -1.02 2.50
C SER A 37 7.22 0.39 1.93
N THR A 38 8.17 0.60 1.02
CA THR A 38 8.32 1.89 0.31
C THR A 38 7.27 2.07 -0.79
N THR A 39 6.36 1.11 -0.92
CA THR A 39 5.26 1.17 -1.89
C THR A 39 4.35 2.36 -1.65
N SER A 40 4.21 2.85 -0.42
CA SER A 40 3.39 4.02 -0.09
C SER A 40 3.89 5.28 -0.79
N SER A 41 5.22 5.41 -0.91
CA SER A 41 5.90 6.54 -1.58
C SER A 41 5.95 6.41 -3.10
N LEU A 42 5.51 5.28 -3.68
CA LEU A 42 5.40 5.16 -5.13
C LEU A 42 4.32 6.11 -5.67
N PRO A 43 4.39 6.48 -6.96
CA PRO A 43 3.33 7.25 -7.60
C PRO A 43 1.96 6.57 -7.45
N ALA A 44 0.93 7.38 -7.30
CA ALA A 44 -0.45 6.92 -7.23
C ALA A 44 -0.79 6.06 -8.44
N THR A 45 -1.52 4.97 -8.19
CA THR A 45 -1.92 4.04 -9.26
C THR A 45 -2.99 4.69 -10.14
N ASP A 46 -3.12 4.23 -11.39
CA ASP A 46 -4.12 4.79 -12.31
C ASP A 46 -5.55 4.57 -11.79
N ARG A 47 -5.77 3.48 -11.04
CA ARG A 47 -7.03 3.22 -10.36
C ARG A 47 -7.32 4.24 -9.25
N GLN A 48 -6.32 4.65 -8.46
CA GLN A 48 -6.49 5.72 -7.47
C GLN A 48 -6.86 7.02 -8.17
N LYS A 49 -6.18 7.38 -9.27
CA LYS A 49 -6.47 8.61 -10.03
C LYS A 49 -7.90 8.62 -10.55
N SER A 50 -8.35 7.54 -11.19
CA SER A 50 -9.73 7.47 -11.68
C SER A 50 -10.77 7.55 -10.56
N LEU A 51 -10.50 6.95 -9.41
CA LEU A 51 -11.40 7.05 -8.27
C LEU A 51 -11.44 8.47 -7.70
N ILE A 52 -10.30 9.16 -7.67
CA ILE A 52 -10.20 10.55 -7.23
C ILE A 52 -11.02 11.46 -8.16
N GLU A 53 -10.92 11.27 -9.48
CA GLU A 53 -11.74 11.99 -10.46
C GLU A 53 -13.24 11.74 -10.24
N ASP A 54 -13.64 10.49 -10.03
CA ASP A 54 -15.02 10.12 -9.71
C ASP A 54 -15.54 10.77 -8.41
N ILE A 55 -14.69 10.85 -7.39
CA ILE A 55 -15.01 11.49 -6.11
C ILE A 55 -15.20 12.99 -6.32
N LEU A 56 -14.29 13.67 -7.02
CA LEU A 56 -14.39 15.11 -7.29
C LEU A 56 -15.61 15.46 -8.15
N ALA A 57 -16.00 14.59 -9.09
CA ALA A 57 -17.20 14.78 -9.89
C ALA A 57 -18.49 14.68 -9.06
N LYS A 58 -18.52 13.79 -8.06
CA LYS A 58 -19.69 13.57 -7.19
C LYS A 58 -19.74 14.53 -6.01
N ILE A 59 -18.57 14.92 -5.50
CA ILE A 59 -18.38 15.73 -4.30
C ILE A 59 -17.41 16.85 -4.67
N PRO A 60 -17.90 17.93 -5.30
CA PRO A 60 -17.04 19.03 -5.73
C PRO A 60 -16.30 19.70 -4.58
N ASP A 61 -16.89 19.73 -3.38
CA ASP A 61 -16.28 20.30 -2.18
C ASP A 61 -15.06 19.51 -1.67
N ALA A 62 -14.87 18.26 -2.12
CA ALA A 62 -13.69 17.46 -1.76
C ALA A 62 -12.39 18.09 -2.29
N ASN A 63 -12.45 18.96 -3.31
CA ASN A 63 -11.27 19.68 -3.80
C ASN A 63 -10.70 20.72 -2.81
N ARG A 64 -11.45 21.05 -1.75
CA ARG A 64 -11.03 21.98 -0.70
C ARG A 64 -10.36 21.28 0.49
N MET A 65 -10.33 19.96 0.47
CA MET A 65 -9.75 19.16 1.55
C MET A 65 -8.23 19.29 1.57
N HIS A 66 -7.65 19.32 2.76
CA HIS A 66 -6.19 19.38 2.91
C HIS A 66 -5.53 18.15 2.30
N GLU A 67 -6.16 16.98 2.44
CA GLU A 67 -5.70 15.71 1.90
C GLU A 67 -5.64 15.73 0.36
N TYR A 68 -6.58 16.42 -0.29
CA TYR A 68 -6.54 16.61 -1.75
C TYR A 68 -5.35 17.46 -2.18
N HIS A 69 -5.09 18.53 -1.44
CA HIS A 69 -3.95 19.40 -1.70
C HIS A 69 -2.61 18.65 -1.51
N ASP A 70 -2.50 17.84 -0.45
CA ASP A 70 -1.32 17.01 -0.19
C ASP A 70 -1.12 15.97 -1.29
N TYR A 71 -2.19 15.39 -1.82
CA TYR A 71 -2.14 14.52 -3.00
C TYR A 71 -1.66 15.26 -4.26
N ILE A 72 -2.13 16.48 -4.52
CA ILE A 72 -1.67 17.25 -5.70
C ILE A 72 -0.19 17.63 -5.58
N GLN A 73 0.27 18.00 -4.38
CA GLN A 73 1.68 18.32 -4.15
C GLN A 73 2.57 17.08 -4.28
N ARG A 74 2.11 15.94 -3.79
CA ARG A 74 2.83 14.66 -3.79
C ARG A 74 1.85 13.54 -4.15
N PRO A 75 1.73 13.19 -5.44
CA PRO A 75 0.77 12.18 -5.91
C PRO A 75 1.31 10.77 -5.64
N THR A 76 1.50 10.45 -4.36
CA THR A 76 1.93 9.14 -3.87
C THR A 76 0.72 8.25 -3.62
N ARG A 77 0.93 6.94 -3.56
CA ARG A 77 -0.14 5.99 -3.21
C ARG A 77 -0.72 6.29 -1.83
N GLU A 78 0.14 6.69 -0.89
CA GLU A 78 -0.24 7.10 0.46
C GLU A 78 -1.21 8.28 0.45
N ASN A 79 -0.79 9.41 -0.14
CA ASN A 79 -1.59 10.63 -0.15
C ASN A 79 -2.91 10.43 -0.93
N ALA A 80 -2.88 9.62 -1.99
CA ALA A 80 -4.08 9.24 -2.72
C ALA A 80 -5.05 8.45 -1.83
N SER A 81 -4.56 7.43 -1.11
CA SER A 81 -5.38 6.62 -0.21
C SER A 81 -5.92 7.43 0.98
N GLU A 82 -5.13 8.37 1.54
CA GLU A 82 -5.58 9.29 2.58
C GLU A 82 -6.72 10.19 2.08
N PHE A 83 -6.56 10.84 0.93
CA PHE A 83 -7.61 11.66 0.35
C PHE A 83 -8.88 10.86 0.04
N ILE A 84 -8.74 9.69 -0.60
CA ILE A 84 -9.88 8.81 -0.90
C ILE A 84 -10.62 8.46 0.39
N THR A 85 -9.91 8.04 1.43
CA THR A 85 -10.52 7.63 2.70
C THR A 85 -11.28 8.81 3.31
N GLN A 86 -10.62 9.97 3.42
CA GLN A 86 -11.23 11.10 4.10
C GLN A 86 -12.40 11.70 3.32
N ALA A 87 -12.29 11.78 1.99
CA ALA A 87 -13.39 12.28 1.15
C ALA A 87 -14.63 11.40 1.28
N LEU A 88 -14.44 10.09 1.47
CA LEU A 88 -15.52 9.13 1.65
C LEU A 88 -16.08 9.13 3.07
N GLU A 89 -15.23 9.29 4.10
CA GLU A 89 -15.66 9.40 5.50
C GLU A 89 -16.47 10.67 5.78
N ASN A 90 -16.11 11.78 5.15
CA ASN A 90 -16.85 13.03 5.27
C ASN A 90 -18.20 13.03 4.54
N ASN A 91 -18.44 12.07 3.64
CA ASN A 91 -19.62 12.02 2.76
C ASN A 91 -20.28 10.62 2.76
N LEU A 92 -20.25 9.95 3.92
CA LEU A 92 -20.72 8.55 4.11
C LEU A 92 -22.20 8.33 3.80
N ASP A 93 -23.00 9.40 3.79
CA ASP A 93 -24.41 9.40 3.43
C ASP A 93 -24.63 9.26 1.91
N ILE A 94 -23.65 9.64 1.10
CA ILE A 94 -23.73 9.63 -0.38
C ILE A 94 -23.23 8.30 -0.96
N ILE A 95 -22.35 7.56 -0.26
CA ILE A 95 -21.63 6.41 -0.83
C ILE A 95 -21.70 5.20 0.11
N ALA A 96 -22.34 4.11 -0.36
CA ALA A 96 -22.54 2.89 0.41
C ALA A 96 -21.22 2.27 0.95
N LYS A 97 -21.06 2.26 2.29
CA LYS A 97 -19.89 1.81 3.08
C LYS A 97 -19.17 0.53 2.59
N LYS A 98 -19.90 -0.47 2.07
CA LYS A 98 -19.31 -1.78 1.69
C LYS A 98 -18.43 -1.73 0.44
N LYS A 99 -18.72 -0.85 -0.52
CA LYS A 99 -17.96 -0.76 -1.78
C LYS A 99 -16.60 -0.09 -1.57
N ILE A 100 -16.54 0.83 -0.60
CA ILE A 100 -15.36 1.65 -0.28
C ILE A 100 -14.24 0.82 0.36
N ILE A 101 -14.57 0.04 1.39
CA ILE A 101 -13.60 -0.83 2.08
C ILE A 101 -12.95 -1.79 1.08
N TRP A 102 -13.74 -2.38 0.18
CA TRP A 102 -13.19 -3.26 -0.86
C TRP A 102 -12.24 -2.57 -1.84
N ILE A 103 -12.47 -1.29 -2.16
CA ILE A 103 -11.62 -0.54 -3.07
C ILE A 103 -10.30 -0.18 -2.40
N ILE A 104 -10.31 0.33 -1.16
CA ILE A 104 -9.08 0.67 -0.42
C ILE A 104 -8.16 -0.56 -0.31
N TRP A 105 -8.71 -1.70 0.14
CA TRP A 105 -7.97 -2.96 0.28
C TRP A 105 -7.45 -3.58 -1.02
N GLN A 106 -7.99 -3.18 -2.17
CA GLN A 106 -7.53 -3.63 -3.48
C GLN A 106 -6.50 -2.67 -4.09
N THR A 107 -6.51 -1.41 -3.68
CA THR A 107 -5.66 -0.37 -4.27
C THR A 107 -4.30 -0.25 -3.56
N ASP A 108 -4.23 -0.64 -2.28
CA ASP A 108 -2.97 -0.71 -1.52
C ASP A 108 -2.18 -2.00 -1.74
N ARG A 109 -2.74 -2.97 -2.48
CA ARG A 109 -2.17 -4.33 -2.66
C ARG A 109 -1.41 -4.56 -3.97
N GLU A 110 -1.47 -3.60 -4.90
CA GLU A 110 -0.77 -3.56 -6.20
C GLU A 110 0.22 -2.38 -6.21
#